data_AF-M2AD14-F1
#
_entry.id   AF-M2AD14-F1
#
_cell.length_a   1.000
_cell.length_b   1.000
_cell.length_c   1.000
_cell.angle_alpha   90.00
_cell.angle_beta   90.00
_cell.angle_gamma   90.00
#
_symmetry.space_group_name_H-M   'P 1'
#
loop_
_entity.id
_entity.type
_entity.pdbx_description
1 polymer ?
#
loop_
_entity_poly.entity_id
_entity_poly.type
_entity_poly.pdbx_seq_one_letter_code
_entity_poly.pdbx_strand_id
1 'polypeptide(L)'
;MDPSKAASYPPGPLELPDNEPVVLTGESAEQFDRAYAAYFAIQKALAADQSPPPLEMNKLDESLGMVTRLADVPDEAQSHLQSAKRSLARMQGSLEQVRKSFRPISHSLLRAATIARGKQTATKLVHMYCPMVPGGGGDWMQPEGELVNPYWGSEMLSCGETVKEMGVKEMGVKEMGVKEMGVKEMGVGSGQTGSDALQGELK
;
A
#
# COMPACT_ATOMS: atom_id res chain seq x y z
N MET A 1 -15.86 10.36 21.72
CA MET A 1 -15.37 11.65 21.19
C MET A 1 -16.41 12.73 21.47
N ASP A 2 -16.04 13.85 22.10
CA ASP A 2 -16.94 15.01 22.31
C ASP A 2 -17.26 15.75 20.98
N PRO A 3 -18.51 15.75 20.48
CA PRO A 3 -18.87 16.42 19.22
C PRO A 3 -18.73 17.94 19.25
N SER A 4 -18.85 18.58 20.41
CA SER A 4 -18.79 20.04 20.54
C SER A 4 -17.39 20.62 20.29
N LYS A 5 -16.36 19.76 20.28
CA LYS A 5 -14.95 20.13 20.14
C LYS A 5 -14.30 19.56 18.88
N ALA A 6 -15.06 18.93 18.00
CA ALA A 6 -14.53 18.34 16.78
C ALA A 6 -14.28 19.41 15.71
N ALA A 7 -13.15 19.30 14.99
CA ALA A 7 -12.97 20.06 13.76
C ALA A 7 -14.06 19.69 12.75
N SER A 8 -14.56 20.66 12.00
CA SER A 8 -15.61 20.44 11.00
C SER A 8 -15.03 20.07 9.64
N TYR A 9 -15.59 19.05 9.01
CA TYR A 9 -15.31 18.60 7.65
C TYR A 9 -16.61 18.62 6.84
N PRO A 10 -16.54 18.77 5.50
CA PRO A 10 -17.71 18.55 4.66
C PRO A 10 -18.35 17.19 4.98
N PRO A 11 -19.69 17.11 5.07
CA PRO A 11 -20.36 15.84 5.29
C PRO A 11 -20.19 14.92 4.07
N GLY A 12 -20.22 13.61 4.32
CA GLY A 12 -20.00 12.58 3.30
C GLY A 12 -18.54 12.11 3.21
N PRO A 13 -18.28 11.04 2.44
CA PRO A 13 -16.93 10.58 2.15
C PRO A 13 -16.08 11.68 1.51
N LEU A 14 -14.77 11.62 1.70
CA LEU A 14 -13.86 12.49 0.97
C LEU A 14 -14.04 12.31 -0.55
N GLU A 15 -14.29 13.42 -1.25
CA GLU A 15 -14.22 13.45 -2.71
C GLU A 15 -12.76 13.31 -3.14
N LEU A 16 -12.47 12.22 -3.86
CA LEU A 16 -11.14 11.87 -4.32
C LEU A 16 -11.15 11.79 -5.85
N PRO A 17 -10.05 12.20 -6.52
CA PRO A 17 -9.93 12.05 -7.96
C PRO A 17 -10.02 10.56 -8.35
N ASP A 18 -10.68 10.28 -9.47
CA ASP A 18 -10.72 8.95 -10.06
C ASP A 18 -9.57 8.79 -11.07
N ASN A 19 -8.34 8.81 -10.54
CA ASN A 19 -7.13 8.62 -11.31
C ASN A 19 -6.43 7.32 -10.91
N GLU A 20 -5.77 6.68 -11.87
CA GLU A 20 -4.89 5.56 -11.58
C GLU A 20 -3.61 6.09 -10.91
N PRO A 21 -3.23 5.56 -9.73
CA PRO A 21 -2.07 6.08 -9.01
C PRO A 21 -0.78 5.63 -9.69
N VAL A 22 0.26 6.45 -9.57
CA VAL A 22 1.62 6.07 -9.97
C VAL A 22 2.11 4.94 -9.06
N VAL A 23 2.41 3.78 -9.64
CA VAL A 23 3.08 2.70 -8.91
C VAL A 23 4.57 2.99 -8.85
N LEU A 24 5.03 3.38 -7.67
CA LEU A 24 6.42 3.66 -7.35
C LEU A 24 7.29 2.40 -7.49
N THR A 25 8.60 2.60 -7.62
CA THR A 25 9.58 1.49 -7.69
C THR A 25 10.80 1.76 -6.82
N GLY A 26 11.58 0.72 -6.51
CA GLY A 26 12.78 0.87 -5.67
C GLY A 26 12.47 1.39 -4.26
N GLU A 27 13.34 2.27 -3.75
CA GLU A 27 13.28 2.79 -2.38
C GLU A 27 11.97 3.52 -2.08
N SER A 28 11.43 4.30 -3.03
CA SER A 28 10.19 5.05 -2.82
C SER A 28 8.99 4.14 -2.60
N ALA A 29 8.91 3.04 -3.35
CA ALA A 29 7.89 2.01 -3.16
C ALA A 29 8.01 1.34 -1.79
N GLU A 30 9.23 0.97 -1.39
CA GLU A 30 9.50 0.30 -0.11
C GLU A 30 9.13 1.19 1.09
N GLN A 31 9.52 2.46 1.07
CA GLN A 31 9.18 3.41 2.13
C GLN A 31 7.69 3.74 2.15
N PHE A 32 7.06 3.83 0.98
CA PHE A 32 5.61 4.03 0.89
C PHE A 32 4.86 2.86 1.52
N ASP A 33 5.16 1.62 1.11
CA ASP A 33 4.49 0.45 1.65
C ASP A 33 4.78 0.25 3.14
N ARG A 34 6.00 0.54 3.59
CA ARG A 34 6.36 0.52 5.02
C ARG A 34 5.54 1.54 5.83
N ALA A 35 5.35 2.75 5.30
CA ALA A 35 4.49 3.75 5.93
C ALA A 35 3.04 3.25 6.05
N TYR A 36 2.48 2.68 4.98
CA TYR A 36 1.08 2.22 4.99
C TYR A 36 0.87 0.99 5.87
N ALA A 37 1.82 0.06 5.90
CA ALA A 37 1.78 -1.07 6.83
C ALA A 37 1.74 -0.60 8.30
N ALA A 38 2.56 0.38 8.66
CA ALA A 38 2.56 0.97 9.99
C ALA A 38 1.23 1.72 10.29
N TYR A 39 0.71 2.45 9.31
CA TYR A 39 -0.61 3.09 9.40
C TYR A 39 -1.73 2.06 9.65
N PHE A 40 -1.74 0.91 8.96
CA PHE A 40 -2.75 -0.13 9.19
C PHE A 40 -2.61 -0.79 10.56
N ALA A 41 -1.39 -0.94 11.08
CA ALA A 41 -1.19 -1.44 12.44
C ALA A 41 -1.75 -0.46 13.48
N ILE A 42 -1.53 0.85 13.30
CA ILE A 42 -2.12 1.91 14.13
C ILE A 42 -3.65 1.88 14.02
N GLN A 43 -4.19 1.81 12.81
CA GLN A 43 -5.64 1.73 12.55
C GLN A 43 -6.27 0.54 13.28
N LYS A 44 -5.67 -0.65 13.19
CA LYS A 44 -6.15 -1.85 13.90
C LYS A 44 -6.08 -1.72 15.41
N ALA A 45 -5.00 -1.16 15.96
CA ALA A 45 -4.89 -0.91 17.39
C ALA A 45 -6.01 0.01 17.89
N LEU A 46 -6.29 1.10 17.16
CA LEU A 46 -7.37 2.02 17.50
C LEU A 46 -8.75 1.36 17.38
N ALA A 47 -8.96 0.50 16.39
CA ALA A 47 -10.19 -0.28 16.27
C ALA A 47 -10.37 -1.28 17.43
N ALA A 48 -9.27 -1.73 18.04
CA ALA A 48 -9.27 -2.62 19.21
C ALA A 48 -9.23 -1.89 20.57
N ASP A 49 -9.52 -0.59 20.60
CA ASP A 49 -9.45 0.25 21.81
C ASP A 49 -8.06 0.32 22.47
N GLN A 50 -7.00 0.14 21.67
CA GLN A 50 -5.62 0.19 22.13
C GLN A 50 -4.94 1.47 21.66
N SER A 51 -4.02 1.98 22.48
CA SER A 51 -3.11 3.04 22.06
C SER A 51 -2.22 2.55 20.89
N PRO A 52 -1.90 3.42 19.92
CA PRO A 52 -0.97 3.10 18.84
C PRO A 52 0.34 2.55 19.38
N PRO A 53 0.84 1.41 18.85
CA PRO A 53 2.12 0.88 19.29
C PRO A 53 3.25 1.89 19.00
N PRO A 54 4.10 2.25 19.98
CA PRO A 54 5.17 3.23 19.76
C PRO A 54 6.11 2.87 18.60
N LEU A 55 6.36 1.57 18.41
CA LEU A 55 7.16 1.07 17.30
C LEU A 55 6.54 1.43 15.94
N GLU A 56 5.22 1.27 15.78
CA GLU A 56 4.52 1.56 14.53
C GLU A 56 4.40 3.06 14.29
N MET A 57 4.24 3.85 15.35
CA MET A 57 4.31 5.32 15.29
C MET A 57 5.67 5.80 14.76
N ASN A 58 6.77 5.27 15.30
CA ASN A 58 8.13 5.61 14.86
C ASN A 58 8.38 5.15 13.41
N LYS A 59 7.96 3.93 13.06
CA LYS A 59 8.07 3.43 11.68
C LYS A 59 7.32 4.31 10.69
N LEU A 60 6.09 4.74 11.03
CA LEU A 60 5.32 5.64 10.17
C LEU A 60 6.04 6.99 10.03
N ASP A 61 6.53 7.56 11.14
CA ASP A 61 7.25 8.84 11.12
C ASP A 61 8.52 8.80 10.25
N GLU A 62 9.36 7.78 10.45
CA GLU A 62 10.60 7.58 9.70
C GLU A 62 10.33 7.38 8.21
N SER A 63 9.40 6.47 7.89
CA SER A 63 9.08 6.12 6.50
C SER A 63 8.51 7.32 5.75
N LEU A 64 7.57 8.06 6.37
CA LEU A 64 7.06 9.33 5.82
C LEU A 64 8.19 10.36 5.64
N GLY A 65 9.12 10.44 6.59
CA GLY A 65 10.28 11.33 6.50
C GLY A 65 11.19 10.98 5.32
N MET A 66 11.39 9.70 5.03
CA MET A 66 12.21 9.23 3.90
C MET A 66 11.48 9.42 2.57
N VAL A 67 10.27 8.89 2.41
CA VAL A 67 9.55 8.88 1.13
C VAL A 67 9.26 10.30 0.62
N THR A 68 9.04 11.27 1.51
CA THR A 68 8.77 12.67 1.13
C THR A 68 9.98 13.41 0.56
N ARG A 69 11.18 12.81 0.58
CA ARG A 69 12.42 13.39 0.03
C ARG A 69 12.87 12.74 -1.27
N LEU A 70 12.17 11.69 -1.73
CA LEU A 70 12.54 10.94 -2.93
C LEU A 70 11.93 11.60 -4.17
N ALA A 71 12.78 11.88 -5.16
CA ALA A 71 12.43 12.70 -6.31
C ALA A 71 11.43 12.05 -7.28
N ASP A 72 11.28 10.72 -7.22
CA ASP A 72 10.34 9.95 -8.03
C ASP A 72 8.93 9.88 -7.42
N VAL A 73 8.73 10.42 -6.21
CA VAL A 73 7.41 10.56 -5.58
C VAL A 73 6.77 11.88 -6.07
N PRO A 74 5.56 11.86 -6.67
CA PRO A 74 4.90 13.06 -7.15
C PRO A 74 4.74 14.13 -6.05
N ASP A 75 4.99 15.40 -6.38
CA ASP A 75 4.95 16.53 -5.44
C ASP A 75 3.64 16.62 -4.65
N GLU A 76 2.51 16.35 -5.31
CA GLU A 76 1.19 16.36 -4.67
C GLU A 76 1.08 15.23 -3.61
N ALA A 77 1.58 14.03 -3.92
CA ALA A 77 1.66 12.94 -2.95
C ALA A 77 2.60 13.30 -1.79
N GLN A 78 3.75 13.90 -2.06
CA GLN A 78 4.68 14.36 -1.03
C GLN A 78 4.00 15.36 -0.07
N SER A 79 3.24 16.33 -0.58
CA SER A 79 2.51 17.32 0.23
C SER A 79 1.53 16.68 1.20
N HIS A 80 0.78 15.67 0.74
CA HIS A 80 -0.13 14.91 1.57
C HIS A 80 0.60 14.04 2.61
N LEU A 81 1.68 13.35 2.22
CA LEU A 81 2.51 12.56 3.12
C LEU A 81 3.17 13.43 4.21
N GLN A 82 3.63 14.64 3.88
CA GLN A 82 4.14 15.60 4.85
C GLN A 82 3.03 16.11 5.80
N SER A 83 1.81 16.30 5.30
CA SER A 83 0.66 16.67 6.13
C SER A 83 0.29 15.57 7.12
N ALA A 84 0.35 14.31 6.70
CA ALA A 84 0.19 13.15 7.58
C ALA A 84 1.27 13.13 8.66
N LYS A 85 2.55 13.32 8.29
CA LYS A 85 3.67 13.37 9.25
C LYS A 85 3.52 14.47 10.29
N ARG A 86 3.15 15.70 9.89
CA ARG A 86 2.88 16.80 10.82
C ARG A 86 1.73 16.49 11.79
N SER A 87 0.72 15.77 11.32
CA SER A 87 -0.43 15.36 12.13
C SER A 87 -0.06 14.23 13.10
N LEU A 88 0.78 13.29 12.66
CA LEU A 88 1.33 12.21 13.48
C LEU A 88 2.11 12.74 14.68
N ALA A 89 2.92 13.79 14.50
CA ALA A 89 3.67 14.42 15.59
C ALA A 89 2.77 15.00 16.72
N ARG A 90 1.46 15.16 16.48
CA ARG A 90 0.48 15.64 17.46
C ARG A 90 -0.34 14.51 18.07
N MET A 91 -0.11 13.27 17.67
CA MET A 91 -0.83 12.10 18.15
C MET A 91 -0.23 11.62 19.48
N GLN A 92 -0.80 12.10 20.58
CA GLN A 92 -0.38 11.79 21.94
C GLN A 92 -1.53 11.96 22.92
N GLY A 93 -1.35 11.46 24.15
CA GLY A 93 -2.32 11.61 25.23
C GLY A 93 -3.29 10.44 25.34
N SER A 94 -4.53 10.72 25.75
CA SER A 94 -5.55 9.69 25.93
C SER A 94 -5.97 9.05 24.61
N LEU A 95 -6.57 7.86 24.67
CA LEU A 95 -7.11 7.18 23.48
C LEU A 95 -8.08 8.08 22.70
N GLU A 96 -8.92 8.86 23.40
CA GLU A 96 -9.81 9.80 22.74
C GLU A 96 -9.04 10.90 21.97
N GLN A 97 -7.99 11.46 22.58
CA GLN A 97 -7.15 12.48 21.93
C GLN A 97 -6.42 11.91 20.72
N VAL A 98 -5.88 10.70 20.84
CA VAL A 98 -5.24 9.98 19.76
C VAL A 98 -6.21 9.74 18.60
N ARG A 99 -7.43 9.27 18.87
CA ARG A 99 -8.45 9.05 17.82
C ARG A 99 -8.84 10.35 17.11
N LYS A 100 -8.91 11.48 17.83
CA LYS A 100 -9.12 12.81 17.22
C LYS A 100 -7.97 13.17 16.28
N SER A 101 -6.73 12.88 16.68
CA SER A 101 -5.54 13.10 15.86
C SER A 101 -5.40 12.11 14.69
N PHE A 102 -6.11 10.98 14.69
CA PHE A 102 -6.06 10.00 13.61
C PHE A 102 -6.72 10.50 12.32
N ARG A 103 -7.84 11.23 12.41
CA ARG A 103 -8.58 11.72 11.22
C ARG A 103 -7.72 12.51 10.22
N PRO A 104 -6.97 13.55 10.63
CA PRO A 104 -6.12 14.27 9.67
C PRO A 104 -5.01 13.40 9.06
N ILE A 105 -4.55 12.36 9.76
CA ILE A 105 -3.56 11.40 9.24
C ILE A 105 -4.22 10.52 8.18
N SER A 106 -5.33 9.85 8.52
CA SER A 106 -6.03 8.95 7.60
C SER A 106 -6.49 9.65 6.33
N HIS A 107 -7.02 10.87 6.46
CA HIS A 107 -7.43 11.72 5.34
C HIS A 107 -6.26 12.12 4.44
N SER A 108 -5.12 12.47 5.03
CA SER A 108 -3.93 12.85 4.26
C SER A 108 -3.32 11.66 3.53
N LEU A 109 -3.21 10.52 4.22
CA LEU A 109 -2.72 9.29 3.59
C LEU A 109 -3.69 8.84 2.50
N LEU A 110 -5.00 8.90 2.70
CA LEU A 110 -5.99 8.55 1.67
C LEU A 110 -5.90 9.42 0.40
N ARG A 111 -5.48 10.68 0.49
CA ARG A 111 -5.18 11.50 -0.68
C ARG A 111 -3.85 11.17 -1.34
N ALA A 112 -2.78 10.96 -0.56
CA ALA A 112 -1.49 10.54 -1.12
C ALA A 112 -1.62 9.22 -1.92
N ALA A 113 -2.41 8.32 -1.36
CA ALA A 113 -2.84 7.05 -1.89
C ALA A 113 -3.45 7.11 -3.30
N THR A 114 -4.28 8.11 -3.61
CA THR A 114 -4.89 8.23 -4.94
C THR A 114 -3.90 8.73 -5.99
N ILE A 115 -2.74 9.22 -5.57
CA ILE A 115 -1.72 9.79 -6.46
C ILE A 115 -0.56 8.81 -6.66
N ALA A 116 -0.11 8.15 -5.60
CA ALA A 116 1.03 7.24 -5.63
C ALA A 116 0.80 5.99 -4.76
N ARG A 117 1.45 4.89 -5.12
CA ARG A 117 1.40 3.60 -4.42
C ARG A 117 2.75 2.92 -4.42
N GLY A 118 3.07 2.23 -3.33
CA GLY A 118 4.04 1.13 -3.39
C GLY A 118 3.41 -0.14 -3.97
N LYS A 119 4.22 -1.18 -4.16
CA LYS A 119 3.80 -2.47 -4.74
C LYS A 119 2.72 -3.15 -3.90
N GLN A 120 2.85 -3.20 -2.58
CA GLN A 120 1.87 -3.87 -1.73
C GLN A 120 0.55 -3.08 -1.69
N THR A 121 0.64 -1.77 -1.49
CA THR A 121 -0.54 -0.90 -1.39
C THR A 121 -1.28 -0.78 -2.73
N ALA A 122 -0.61 -1.00 -3.86
CA ALA A 122 -1.25 -1.05 -5.18
C ALA A 122 -2.21 -2.24 -5.33
N THR A 123 -1.96 -3.37 -4.66
CA THR A 123 -2.77 -4.58 -4.89
C THR A 123 -4.14 -4.51 -4.23
N LYS A 124 -4.20 -4.06 -2.97
CA LYS A 124 -5.39 -4.21 -2.12
C LYS A 124 -5.49 -3.05 -1.15
N LEU A 125 -6.52 -2.23 -1.34
CA LEU A 125 -6.82 -1.13 -0.46
C LEU A 125 -8.28 -0.73 -0.59
N VAL A 126 -8.93 -0.49 0.54
CA VAL A 126 -10.34 -0.12 0.58
C VAL A 126 -10.49 1.22 1.28
N HIS A 127 -11.21 2.15 0.65
CA HIS A 127 -11.64 3.40 1.26
C HIS A 127 -12.93 3.13 2.04
N MET A 128 -12.91 3.43 3.33
CA MET A 128 -14.04 3.31 4.24
C MET A 128 -14.44 4.69 4.78
N TYR A 129 -15.73 4.84 5.11
CA TYR A 129 -16.29 6.05 5.70
C TYR A 129 -17.29 5.71 6.81
N CYS A 130 -17.33 6.47 7.92
CA CYS A 130 -18.41 6.39 8.91
C CYS A 130 -18.98 7.79 9.17
N PRO A 131 -20.27 8.03 8.88
CA PRO A 131 -20.91 9.34 9.06
C PRO A 131 -21.06 9.73 10.54
N MET A 132 -20.98 8.76 11.45
CA MET A 132 -21.16 8.97 12.89
C MET A 132 -19.92 9.57 13.58
N VAL A 133 -18.79 9.71 12.88
CA VAL A 133 -17.61 10.39 13.45
C VAL A 133 -17.91 11.89 13.57
N PRO A 134 -17.75 12.52 14.75
CA PRO A 134 -18.16 13.90 14.94
C PRO A 134 -17.43 14.90 14.04
N GLY A 135 -18.15 15.92 13.56
CA GLY A 135 -17.59 16.97 12.69
C GLY A 135 -17.54 16.57 11.22
N GLY A 136 -18.56 15.90 10.69
CA GLY A 136 -18.73 15.63 9.26
C GLY A 136 -18.45 14.18 8.81
N GLY A 137 -18.14 13.28 9.76
CA GLY A 137 -17.71 11.92 9.46
C GLY A 137 -16.19 11.76 9.47
N GLY A 138 -15.74 10.57 9.06
CA GLY A 138 -14.35 10.19 9.10
C GLY A 138 -14.04 9.06 8.13
N ASP A 139 -12.98 9.24 7.37
CA ASP A 139 -12.54 8.32 6.32
C ASP A 139 -11.26 7.65 6.77
N TRP A 140 -11.10 6.39 6.40
CA TRP A 140 -9.86 5.67 6.58
C TRP A 140 -9.63 4.70 5.44
N MET A 141 -8.42 4.16 5.42
CA MET A 141 -8.13 3.01 4.59
C MET A 141 -7.88 1.81 5.46
N GLN A 142 -8.24 0.65 4.96
CA GLN A 142 -7.80 -0.63 5.49
C GLN A 142 -7.47 -1.59 4.34
N PRO A 143 -6.70 -2.65 4.62
CA PRO A 143 -6.65 -3.80 3.73
C PRO A 143 -8.06 -4.38 3.54
N GLU A 144 -8.23 -5.22 2.53
CA GLU A 144 -9.45 -6.01 2.35
C GLU A 144 -9.85 -6.77 3.64
N GLY A 145 -11.13 -7.09 3.76
CA GLY A 145 -11.68 -7.85 4.88
C GLY A 145 -12.80 -7.10 5.60
N GLU A 146 -13.06 -7.52 6.84
CA GLU A 146 -14.14 -6.95 7.65
C GLU A 146 -13.90 -5.48 7.98
N LEU A 147 -14.97 -4.67 7.92
CA LEU A 147 -14.93 -3.28 8.33
C LEU A 147 -14.60 -3.19 9.82
N VAL A 148 -13.54 -2.45 10.15
CA VAL A 148 -13.10 -2.22 11.53
C VAL A 148 -12.86 -0.73 11.77
N ASN A 149 -13.77 -0.08 12.47
CA ASN A 149 -13.78 1.38 12.66
C ASN A 149 -12.74 1.85 13.69
N PRO A 150 -11.69 2.61 13.28
CA PRO A 150 -10.65 3.08 14.21
C PRO A 150 -11.10 4.26 15.10
N TYR A 151 -12.17 4.96 14.73
CA TYR A 151 -12.63 6.16 15.42
C TYR A 151 -13.46 5.85 16.68
N TRP A 152 -14.18 4.74 16.66
CA TRP A 152 -15.07 4.34 17.75
C TRP A 152 -14.65 3.05 18.46
N GLY A 153 -13.77 2.23 17.86
CA GLY A 153 -13.35 0.96 18.45
C GLY A 153 -14.53 0.04 18.69
N SER A 154 -14.54 -0.69 19.81
CA SER A 154 -15.60 -1.64 20.15
C SER A 154 -17.00 -1.03 20.27
N GLU A 155 -17.12 0.28 20.56
CA GLU A 155 -18.43 0.95 20.67
C GLU A 155 -19.21 0.94 19.36
N MET A 156 -18.52 1.07 18.21
CA MET A 156 -19.14 1.07 16.89
C MET A 156 -18.20 0.43 15.84
N LEU A 157 -17.66 -0.75 16.15
CA LEU A 157 -16.60 -1.38 15.35
C LEU A 157 -17.01 -1.60 13.89
N SER A 158 -18.28 -1.92 13.67
CA SER A 158 -18.87 -2.11 12.34
C SER A 158 -19.58 -0.87 11.79
N CYS A 159 -19.49 0.31 12.44
CA CYS A 159 -20.01 1.54 11.83
C CYS A 159 -19.17 1.93 10.63
N GLY A 160 -19.83 2.03 9.50
CA GLY A 160 -19.33 2.66 8.30
C GLY A 160 -19.79 1.92 7.07
N GLU A 161 -19.25 2.34 5.94
CA GLU A 161 -19.50 1.76 4.65
C GLU A 161 -18.21 1.73 3.84
N THR A 162 -18.13 0.77 2.92
CA THR A 162 -17.12 0.76 1.88
C THR A 162 -17.49 1.79 0.84
N VAL A 163 -16.62 2.77 0.65
CA VAL A 163 -16.79 3.82 -0.35
C VAL A 163 -16.33 3.32 -1.71
N LYS A 164 -15.12 2.75 -1.78
CA LYS A 164 -14.54 2.20 -3.01
C LYS A 164 -13.37 1.24 -2.73
N GLU A 165 -13.26 0.21 -3.55
CA GLU A 165 -12.04 -0.61 -3.66
C GLU A 165 -11.04 0.07 -4.60
N MET A 166 -9.81 0.29 -4.12
CA MET A 166 -8.77 1.07 -4.80
C MET A 166 -7.59 0.21 -5.27
N GLY A 167 -7.78 -1.10 -5.42
CA GLY A 167 -6.76 -1.98 -6.00
C GLY A 167 -6.49 -1.61 -7.46
N VAL A 168 -5.22 -1.45 -7.82
CA VAL A 168 -4.78 -1.25 -9.20
C VAL A 168 -4.93 -2.60 -9.92
N LYS A 169 -5.71 -2.64 -11.00
CA LYS A 169 -5.85 -3.86 -11.82
C LYS A 169 -4.47 -4.26 -12.30
N GLU A 170 -4.14 -5.56 -12.23
CA GLU A 170 -2.83 -6.08 -12.64
C GLU A 170 -2.42 -5.44 -13.98
N MET A 171 -1.26 -4.78 -13.97
CA MET A 171 -0.51 -4.51 -15.19
C MET A 171 -0.33 -5.86 -15.87
N GLY A 172 -1.15 -6.13 -16.90
CA GLY A 172 -0.95 -7.25 -17.78
C GLY A 172 0.47 -7.14 -18.31
N VAL A 173 1.36 -7.98 -17.77
CA VAL A 173 2.63 -8.29 -18.39
C VAL A 173 2.25 -8.85 -19.75
N LYS A 174 2.24 -8.02 -20.78
CA LYS A 174 2.39 -8.52 -22.13
C LYS A 174 3.78 -9.12 -22.16
N GLU A 175 3.86 -10.42 -21.88
CA GLU A 175 4.99 -11.24 -22.28
C GLU A 175 5.22 -10.93 -23.76
N MET A 176 6.22 -10.10 -24.04
CA MET A 176 6.83 -10.09 -25.34
C MET A 176 7.48 -11.45 -25.47
N GLY A 177 6.75 -12.39 -26.07
CA GLY A 177 7.23 -13.73 -26.37
C GLY A 177 8.58 -13.64 -27.04
N VAL A 178 9.62 -13.99 -26.31
CA VAL A 178 10.93 -14.28 -26.88
C VAL A 178 10.71 -15.54 -27.72
N LYS A 179 10.55 -15.37 -29.03
CA LYS A 179 10.62 -16.48 -29.96
C LYS A 179 12.04 -17.04 -29.87
N GLU A 180 12.17 -18.20 -29.27
CA GLU A 180 13.38 -19.02 -29.37
C GLU A 180 13.72 -19.19 -30.87
N MET A 181 14.81 -18.57 -31.30
CA MET A 181 15.44 -18.90 -32.57
C MET A 181 16.16 -20.24 -32.36
N GLY A 182 15.54 -21.31 -32.86
CA GLY A 182 16.17 -22.63 -32.93
C GLY A 182 17.47 -22.57 -33.73
N VAL A 183 18.59 -22.84 -33.06
CA VAL A 183 19.89 -23.04 -33.70
C VAL A 183 19.86 -24.41 -34.36
N LYS A 184 19.84 -24.44 -35.70
CA LYS A 184 20.12 -25.65 -36.48
C LYS A 184 21.63 -25.86 -36.51
N GLU A 185 22.12 -26.87 -35.80
CA GLU A 185 23.46 -27.39 -36.02
C GLU A 185 23.56 -28.02 -37.43
N MET A 186 24.43 -27.45 -38.26
CA MET A 186 24.89 -28.06 -39.51
C MET A 186 26.14 -28.88 -39.19
N GLY A 187 26.00 -30.20 -39.14
CA GLY A 187 27.13 -31.13 -39.11
C GLY A 187 27.70 -31.33 -40.52
N VAL A 188 28.86 -30.72 -40.79
CA VAL A 188 29.69 -30.97 -41.98
C VAL A 188 30.43 -32.29 -41.79
N GLY A 189 30.45 -33.13 -42.83
CA GLY A 189 31.01 -34.47 -42.80
C GLY A 189 32.46 -34.62 -43.26
N SER A 190 32.79 -35.89 -43.51
CA SER A 190 33.94 -36.48 -44.19
C SER A 190 35.15 -36.90 -43.33
N GLY A 191 35.57 -38.15 -43.53
CA GLY A 191 36.78 -38.74 -42.94
C GLY A 191 36.81 -40.27 -43.01
N GLN A 192 36.94 -40.85 -44.20
CA GLN A 192 37.30 -42.26 -44.42
C GLN A 192 38.77 -42.54 -44.09
N THR A 193 39.04 -43.77 -43.62
CA THR A 193 40.24 -44.64 -43.70
C THR A 193 40.25 -45.47 -42.40
N GLY A 194 40.47 -46.79 -42.30
CA GLY A 194 41.02 -47.86 -43.13
C GLY A 194 41.78 -48.82 -42.17
N SER A 195 41.68 -50.14 -42.37
CA SER A 195 42.29 -51.26 -41.58
C SER A 195 41.69 -51.53 -40.19
N ASP A 196 41.53 -52.76 -39.68
CA ASP A 196 42.18 -54.03 -39.99
C ASP A 196 41.26 -55.22 -39.60
N ALA A 197 41.45 -56.33 -40.30
CA ALA A 197 40.85 -57.63 -40.01
C ALA A 197 41.53 -58.29 -38.80
N LEU A 198 40.75 -59.03 -37.99
CA LEU A 198 41.24 -60.22 -37.28
C LEU A 198 40.08 -61.10 -36.82
N GLN A 199 40.33 -62.40 -37.00
CA GLN A 199 39.46 -63.56 -36.85
C GLN A 199 39.01 -63.83 -35.40
N GLY A 200 37.92 -64.60 -35.26
CA GLY A 200 37.55 -65.23 -33.99
C GLY A 200 36.28 -66.07 -34.09
N GLU A 201 36.38 -67.28 -34.64
CA GLU A 201 35.42 -68.37 -34.42
C GLU A 201 35.29 -68.68 -32.93
N LEU A 202 34.12 -69.13 -32.47
CA LEU A 202 33.97 -70.29 -31.56
C LEU A 202 32.48 -70.59 -31.26
N LYS A 203 32.06 -71.73 -31.82
CA LYS A 203 30.93 -72.62 -31.46
C LYS A 203 29.48 -72.16 -31.64
#